data_AF-A0A1H8BEV2-F1
#
_entry.id   AF-A0A1H8BEV2-F1
#
_cell.length_a   1.000
_cell.length_b   1.000
_cell.length_c   1.000
_cell.angle_alpha   90.00
_cell.angle_beta   90.00
_cell.angle_gamma   90.00
#
_symmetry.space_group_name_H-M   'P 1'
#
loop_
_entity.id
_entity.type
_entity.pdbx_description
1 polymer ?
#
loop_
_entity_poly.entity_id
_entity_poly.type
_entity_poly.pdbx_seq_one_letter_code
_entity_poly.pdbx_strand_id
1 'polypeptide(L)' 'MKITKICCIGAGYVGGPTMAVIAKQSPDITVTVVDLNEARIAAWNDTDVT' A
#
# COMPACT_ATOMS: atom_id res chain seq x y z
N MET A 1 22.96 -1.32 4.55
CA MET A 1 22.10 -0.37 3.81
C MET A 1 20.75 -0.30 4.50
N LYS A 2 20.12 0.88 4.56
CA LYS A 2 18.77 1.06 5.12
C LYS A 2 17.77 1.14 3.97
N ILE A 3 16.66 0.41 4.06
CA ILE A 3 15.56 0.49 3.08
C ILE A 3 14.74 1.74 3.38
N THR A 4 14.43 2.52 2.35
CA THR A 4 13.63 3.75 2.45
C THR A 4 12.42 3.78 1.52
N LYS A 5 12.32 2.81 0.59
CA LYS A 5 11.23 2.70 -0.39
C LYS A 5 10.84 1.24 -0.59
N ILE A 6 9.55 0.94 -0.54
CA ILE A 6 8.97 -0.38 -0.79
C ILE A 6 7.90 -0.24 -1.87
N CYS A 7 7.94 -1.10 -2.89
CA CYS A 7 6.89 -1.26 -3.89
C CYS A 7 6.24 -2.63 -3.73
N CYS A 8 4.92 -2.68 -3.60
CA CYS A 8 4.15 -3.91 -3.54
C CYS A 8 3.26 -4.04 -4.78
N ILE A 9 3.44 -5.13 -5.54
CA ILE A 9 2.61 -5.46 -6.70
C ILE A 9 1.48 -6.37 -6.22
N GLY A 10 0.26 -5.84 -6.19
CA GLY A 10 -0.96 -6.49 -5.73
C GLY A 10 -1.59 -5.77 -4.54
N ALA A 11 -2.64 -4.98 -4.79
CA ALA A 11 -3.40 -4.25 -3.76
C ALA A 11 -4.55 -5.10 -3.18
N GLY A 12 -4.37 -6.41 -3.10
CA GLY A 12 -5.37 -7.34 -2.59
C GLY A 12 -5.37 -7.48 -1.07
N TYR A 13 -6.04 -8.53 -0.59
CA TYR A 13 -6.21 -8.86 0.84
C TYR A 13 -4.88 -8.95 1.62
N VAL A 14 -3.80 -9.41 0.99
CA VAL A 14 -2.49 -9.52 1.66
C VAL A 14 -1.68 -8.25 1.49
N GLY A 15 -1.46 -7.83 0.23
CA GLY A 15 -0.56 -6.72 -0.08
C GLY A 15 -1.00 -5.40 0.55
N GLY A 16 -2.27 -5.03 0.42
CA GLY A 16 -2.79 -3.75 0.92
C GLY A 16 -2.64 -3.62 2.45
N PRO A 17 -3.28 -4.47 3.26
CA PRO A 17 -3.19 -4.39 4.72
C PRO A 17 -1.76 -4.54 5.26
N THR A 18 -0.94 -5.41 4.67
CA THR A 18 0.47 -5.57 5.10
C THR A 18 1.25 -4.27 4.86
N MET A 19 1.10 -3.66 3.69
CA MET A 19 1.78 -2.42 3.35
C MET A 19 1.26 -1.23 4.16
N ALA A 20 -0.03 -1.18 4.48
CA ALA A 20 -0.61 -0.17 5.35
C ALA A 20 -0.02 -0.22 6.77
N VAL A 21 0.15 -1.44 7.33
CA VAL A 21 0.80 -1.62 8.63
C VAL A 21 2.27 -1.20 8.58
N ILE A 22 3.01 -1.57 7.54
CA ILE A 22 4.41 -1.17 7.39
C ILE A 22 4.54 0.36 7.31
N ALA A 23 3.74 1.02 6.48
CA ALA A 23 3.75 2.48 6.37
C ALA A 23 3.44 3.17 7.72
N LYS A 24 2.53 2.60 8.51
CA LYS A 24 2.19 3.10 9.86
C LYS A 24 3.32 2.90 10.88
N GLN A 25 3.99 1.74 10.86
CA GLN A 25 5.02 1.38 11.84
C GLN A 25 6.42 1.89 11.46
N SER A 26 6.65 2.24 10.20
CA SER A 26 7.92 2.70 9.67
C SER A 26 7.71 3.96 8.82
N PRO A 27 7.41 5.11 9.45
CA PRO A 27 7.04 6.34 8.76
C PRO A 27 8.18 6.94 7.92
N ASP A 28 9.41 6.50 8.14
CA ASP A 28 10.59 6.85 7.34
C ASP A 28 10.72 6.06 6.03
N ILE A 29 9.85 5.07 5.82
CA ILE A 29 9.80 4.25 4.61
C ILE A 29 8.59 4.67 3.77
N THR A 30 8.83 5.08 2.53
CA THR A 30 7.75 5.28 1.56
C THR A 30 7.27 3.94 1.03
N VAL A 31 5.99 3.64 1.20
CA VAL A 31 5.37 2.43 0.67
C VAL A 31 4.43 2.80 -0.48
N THR A 32 4.60 2.14 -1.62
CA THR A 32 3.74 2.30 -2.80
C THR A 32 3.14 0.95 -3.15
N VAL A 33 1.81 0.88 -3.16
CA VAL A 33 1.07 -0.33 -3.56
C VAL A 33 0.50 -0.10 -4.95
N VAL A 34 0.75 -1.03 -5.87
CA VAL A 34 0.28 -0.96 -7.26
C VAL A 34 -0.56 -2.19 -7.59
N ASP A 35 -1.52 -2.04 -8.50
CA ASP A 35 -2.34 -3.13 -9.01
C ASP A 35 -2.73 -2.81 -10.45
N LEU A 36 -2.95 -3.83 -11.27
CA LEU A 36 -3.46 -3.66 -12.64
C LEU A 36 -4.91 -3.15 -12.61
N ASN A 37 -5.66 -3.49 -11.57
CA ASN A 37 -7.05 -3.09 -11.44
C ASN A 37 -7.16 -1.64 -10.94
N GLU A 38 -7.38 -0.71 -11.86
CA GLU A 38 -7.54 0.73 -11.56
C GLU A 38 -8.67 1.01 -10.56
N ALA A 39 -9.82 0.32 -10.69
CA ALA A 39 -10.95 0.49 -9.78
C ALA A 39 -10.59 0.06 -8.34
N ARG A 40 -9.74 -0.97 -8.19
CA ARG A 40 -9.22 -1.38 -6.88
C ARG A 40 -8.31 -0.30 -6.28
N ILE A 41 -7.43 0.31 -7.08
CA ILE A 41 -6.59 1.41 -6.61
C ILE A 41 -7.42 2.66 -6.28
N ALA A 42 -8.47 2.95 -7.06
CA ALA A 42 -9.40 4.03 -6.74
C ALA A 42 -10.10 3.78 -5.40
N ALA A 43 -10.59 2.57 -5.15
CA ALA A 43 -11.21 2.20 -3.88
C ALA A 43 -10.26 2.33 -2.67
N TRP A 44 -8.97 1.97 -2.83
CA TRP A 44 -7.97 2.17 -1.77
C TRP A 44 -7.69 3.64 -1.43
N ASN A 45 -7.92 4.55 -2.40
CA ASN A 45 -7.72 5.98 -2.23
C ASN A 45 -9.02 6.74 -1.92
N ASP A 46 -10.14 6.04 -1.81
CA ASP A 46 -11.40 6.64 -1.37
C ASP A 46 -11.31 7.04 0.11
N THR A 47 -12.03 8.07 0.50
CA THR A 47 -12.16 8.49 1.90
C THR A 47 -13.08 7.58 2.69
N ASP A 48 -14.02 6.91 2.01
CA ASP A 48 -14.92 5.93 2.61
C ASP A 48 -14.37 4.51 2.37
N VAL A 49 -13.47 4.10 3.26
CA VAL A 49 -12.84 2.78 3.22
C VAL A 49 -13.66 1.81 4.08
N THR A 50 -14.76 1.29 3.54
CA THR A 50 -15.58 0.23 4.17
C THR A 50 -15.03 -1.16 3.94
#